data_AF-A0A4U1FQH9-F1
#
_entry.id   AF-A0A4U1FQH9-F1
#
_cell.length_a   1.000
_cell.length_b   1.000
_cell.length_c   1.000
_cell.angle_alpha   90.00
_cell.angle_beta   90.00
_cell.angle_gamma   90.00
#
_symmetry.space_group_name_H-M   'P 1'
#
loop_
_entity.id
_entity.type
_entity.pdbx_description
1 polymer ?
#
loop_
_entity_poly.entity_id
_entity_poly.type
_entity_poly.pdbx_seq_one_letter_code
_entity_poly.pdbx_strand_id
1 'polypeptide(L)'
;PKERGSTRLHALNNVNRVLQVLHQNNVDLVNIGGTDIVDGNHKLTLGLLWSIILHWQVKDVMKDIMSDLQQTNSEKILLSWVRQSTRPYSQVNVLNFTTSWTDGLAFNAVLHRHKPDLFNWDRVVKMSPIERLEHAFSKAQTYLGIEKLLDPE
;
A
#
# COMPACT_ATOMS: atom_id res chain seq x y z
N PRO A 1 -13.99 17.53 -18.58
CA PRO A 1 -15.18 18.13 -17.91
C PRO A 1 -16.12 17.04 -17.41
N LYS A 2 -16.65 17.20 -16.19
CA LYS A 2 -17.68 16.33 -15.62
C LYS A 2 -19.01 16.58 -16.30
N GLU A 3 -19.70 15.52 -16.69
CA GLU A 3 -21.09 15.60 -17.12
C GLU A 3 -22.00 15.73 -15.90
N ARG A 4 -22.89 16.72 -15.92
CA ARG A 4 -23.74 17.07 -14.77
C ARG A 4 -25.08 16.36 -14.88
N GLY A 5 -25.52 15.73 -13.79
CA GLY A 5 -26.80 15.03 -13.71
C GLY A 5 -26.70 13.84 -12.75
N SER A 6 -27.85 13.25 -12.40
CA SER A 6 -27.96 12.13 -11.44
C SER A 6 -28.38 10.81 -12.09
N THR A 7 -28.67 10.80 -13.40
CA THR A 7 -29.05 9.57 -14.09
C THR A 7 -27.86 8.62 -14.26
N ARG A 8 -28.14 7.33 -14.40
CA ARG A 8 -27.15 6.28 -14.67
C ARG A 8 -26.28 6.59 -15.90
N LEU A 9 -26.86 7.20 -16.94
CA LEU A 9 -26.12 7.58 -18.15
C LEU A 9 -25.04 8.61 -17.84
N HIS A 10 -25.35 9.65 -17.05
CA HIS A 10 -24.35 10.64 -16.64
C HIS A 10 -23.23 10.00 -15.81
N ALA A 11 -23.56 9.06 -14.92
CA ALA A 11 -22.57 8.31 -14.15
C ALA A 11 -21.65 7.49 -15.08
N LEU A 12 -22.22 6.78 -16.06
CA LEU A 12 -21.47 5.98 -17.03
C LEU A 12 -20.53 6.82 -17.88
N ASN A 13 -20.98 7.97 -18.36
CA ASN A 13 -20.13 8.88 -19.13
C ASN A 13 -18.97 9.43 -18.28
N ASN A 14 -19.23 9.79 -17.03
CA ASN A 14 -18.19 10.24 -16.11
C ASN A 14 -17.16 9.14 -15.80
N VAL A 15 -17.61 7.91 -15.51
CA VAL A 15 -16.72 6.78 -15.25
C VAL A 15 -15.91 6.42 -16.48
N ASN A 16 -16.54 6.29 -17.66
CA ASN A 16 -15.82 5.98 -18.91
C ASN A 16 -14.74 7.02 -19.22
N ARG A 17 -15.00 8.30 -18.91
CA ARG A 17 -13.99 9.35 -19.03
C ARG A 17 -12.81 9.14 -18.08
N VAL A 18 -13.06 8.74 -16.84
CA VAL A 18 -11.99 8.37 -15.89
C VAL A 18 -11.19 7.20 -16.44
N LEU A 19 -11.85 6.11 -16.84
CA LEU A 19 -11.17 4.93 -17.40
C LEU A 19 -10.33 5.27 -18.63
N GLN A 20 -10.81 6.18 -19.50
CA GLN A 20 -10.04 6.67 -20.64
C GLN A 20 -8.77 7.42 -20.20
N VAL A 21 -8.87 8.29 -19.20
CA VAL A 21 -7.69 9.01 -18.66
C VAL A 21 -6.69 8.03 -18.04
N LEU A 22 -7.16 7.03 -17.29
CA LEU A 22 -6.30 5.98 -16.73
C LEU A 22 -5.58 5.21 -17.84
N HIS A 23 -6.29 4.83 -18.91
CA HIS A 23 -5.69 4.16 -20.05
C HIS A 23 -4.64 5.02 -20.77
N GLN A 24 -4.92 6.32 -20.95
CA GLN A 24 -3.96 7.28 -21.52
C GLN A 24 -2.69 7.44 -20.68
N ASN A 25 -2.76 7.18 -19.37
CA ASN A 25 -1.62 7.18 -18.47
C ASN A 25 -0.97 5.79 -18.32
N ASN A 26 -1.31 4.81 -19.17
CA ASN A 26 -0.79 3.43 -19.11
C ASN A 26 -1.11 2.70 -17.79
N VAL A 27 -2.31 2.91 -17.25
CA VAL A 27 -2.85 2.10 -16.15
C VAL A 27 -3.47 0.81 -16.70
N ASP A 28 -3.12 -0.33 -16.11
CA ASP A 28 -3.61 -1.65 -16.52
C ASP A 28 -5.03 -1.90 -15.96
N LEU A 29 -6.07 -1.76 -16.79
CA LEU A 29 -7.48 -1.91 -16.40
C LEU A 29 -8.04 -3.29 -16.77
N VAL A 30 -7.43 -4.36 -16.27
CA VAL A 30 -7.78 -5.74 -16.65
C VAL A 30 -9.22 -6.09 -16.27
N ASN A 31 -10.09 -6.24 -17.27
CA ASN A 31 -11.51 -6.56 -17.13
C ASN A 31 -12.34 -5.53 -16.35
N ILE A 32 -11.99 -4.24 -16.41
CA ILE A 32 -12.73 -3.17 -15.72
C ILE A 32 -13.45 -2.29 -16.76
N GLY A 33 -14.77 -2.38 -16.81
CA GLY A 33 -15.63 -1.54 -17.63
C GLY A 33 -16.41 -0.49 -16.81
N GLY A 34 -16.94 0.53 -17.50
CA GLY A 34 -17.70 1.59 -16.82
C GLY A 34 -19.00 1.10 -16.18
N THR A 35 -19.65 0.09 -16.76
CA THR A 35 -20.84 -0.54 -16.19
C THR A 35 -20.55 -1.24 -14.89
N ASP A 36 -19.39 -1.89 -14.77
CA ASP A 36 -18.99 -2.60 -13.55
C ASP A 36 -18.90 -1.65 -12.34
N ILE A 37 -18.38 -0.45 -12.58
CA ILE A 37 -18.23 0.57 -11.52
C ILE A 37 -19.57 1.21 -11.20
N VAL A 38 -20.35 1.60 -12.22
CA VAL A 38 -21.64 2.28 -12.04
C VAL A 38 -22.66 1.36 -11.38
N ASP A 39 -22.65 0.07 -11.71
CA ASP A 39 -23.59 -0.92 -11.18
C ASP A 39 -23.10 -1.57 -9.87
N GLY A 40 -21.93 -1.15 -9.34
CA GLY A 40 -21.49 -1.53 -8.00
C GLY A 40 -20.85 -2.90 -7.89
N ASN A 41 -20.17 -3.39 -8.93
CA ASN A 41 -19.38 -4.62 -8.85
C ASN A 41 -18.18 -4.43 -7.90
N HIS A 42 -18.34 -4.83 -6.64
CA HIS A 42 -17.35 -4.64 -5.57
C HIS A 42 -15.95 -5.14 -5.93
N LYS A 43 -15.84 -6.31 -6.58
CA LYS A 43 -14.55 -6.89 -6.98
C LYS A 43 -13.81 -5.99 -7.97
N LEU A 44 -14.52 -5.51 -8.99
CA LEU A 44 -13.92 -4.66 -10.04
C LEU A 44 -13.72 -3.22 -9.56
N THR A 45 -14.57 -2.71 -8.67
CA THR A 45 -14.35 -1.43 -7.99
C THR A 45 -13.08 -1.45 -7.14
N LEU A 46 -12.86 -2.51 -6.35
CA LEU A 46 -11.61 -2.67 -5.60
C LEU A 46 -10.41 -2.87 -6.54
N GLY A 47 -10.58 -3.62 -7.63
CA GLY A 47 -9.55 -3.77 -8.67
C GLY A 47 -9.15 -2.45 -9.33
N LEU A 48 -10.11 -1.55 -9.55
CA LEU A 48 -9.86 -0.20 -10.08
C LEU A 48 -9.05 0.64 -9.10
N LEU A 49 -9.46 0.68 -7.83
CA LEU A 49 -8.73 1.40 -6.78
C LEU A 49 -7.32 0.86 -6.62
N TRP A 50 -7.15 -0.46 -6.61
CA TRP A 50 -5.84 -1.10 -6.58
C TRP A 50 -4.96 -0.68 -7.76
N SER A 51 -5.50 -0.68 -8.97
CA SER A 51 -4.75 -0.30 -10.18
C SER A 51 -4.27 1.16 -10.12
N ILE A 52 -5.10 2.05 -9.58
CA ILE A 52 -4.75 3.47 -9.35
C ILE A 52 -3.63 3.58 -8.31
N ILE A 53 -3.78 2.95 -7.14
CA ILE A 53 -2.78 2.97 -6.07
C ILE A 53 -1.45 2.41 -6.56
N LEU A 54 -1.47 1.25 -7.22
CA LEU A 54 -0.28 0.60 -7.75
C LEU A 54 0.45 1.49 -8.76
N HIS A 55 -0.27 2.17 -9.64
CA HIS A 55 0.35 2.99 -10.68
C HIS A 55 1.08 4.20 -10.10
N TRP A 56 0.40 5.02 -9.28
CA TRP A 56 0.98 6.29 -8.83
C TRP A 56 1.75 6.23 -7.52
N GLN A 57 1.40 5.33 -6.59
CA GLN A 57 2.09 5.27 -5.30
C GLN A 57 3.22 4.24 -5.28
N VAL A 58 3.09 3.16 -6.05
CA VAL A 58 4.05 2.05 -6.01
C VAL A 58 5.00 2.09 -7.20
N LYS A 59 4.50 2.04 -8.44
CA LYS A 59 5.36 1.96 -9.63
C LYS A 59 6.28 3.18 -9.74
N ASP A 60 5.78 4.38 -9.47
CA ASP A 60 6.58 5.63 -9.54
C ASP A 60 7.70 5.65 -8.48
N VAL A 61 7.40 5.33 -7.22
CA VAL A 61 8.41 5.29 -6.14
C VAL A 61 9.42 4.18 -6.36
N MET A 62 8.98 3.03 -6.88
CA MET A 62 9.86 1.89 -7.10
C MET A 62 10.71 2.03 -8.35
N LYS A 63 10.34 2.88 -9.32
CA LYS A 63 11.01 2.95 -10.63
C LYS A 63 12.54 3.02 -10.55
N ASP A 64 13.05 3.85 -9.65
CA ASP A 64 14.49 4.00 -9.44
C ASP A 64 15.10 2.72 -8.86
N ILE A 65 14.47 2.15 -7.84
CA ILE A 65 14.88 0.88 -7.20
C ILE A 65 14.79 -0.31 -8.17
N MET A 66 13.77 -0.34 -9.03
CA MET A 66 13.57 -1.39 -10.04
C MET A 66 14.68 -1.37 -11.08
N SER A 67 15.13 -0.17 -11.47
CA SER A 67 16.22 0.00 -12.43
C SER A 67 17.56 -0.48 -11.87
N ASP A 68 17.86 -0.15 -10.60
CA ASP A 68 19.09 -0.57 -9.92
C ASP A 68 19.15 -2.09 -9.70
N LEU A 69 18.00 -2.71 -9.40
CA LEU A 69 17.92 -4.14 -9.09
C LEU A 69 17.66 -5.04 -10.32
N GLN A 70 17.43 -4.47 -11.50
CA GLN A 70 16.99 -5.18 -12.70
C GLN A 70 15.81 -6.15 -12.44
N GLN A 71 14.87 -5.74 -11.56
CA GLN A 71 13.67 -6.51 -11.22
C GLN A 71 12.44 -5.72 -11.66
N THR A 72 11.48 -6.38 -12.30
CA THR A 72 10.21 -5.75 -12.73
C THR A 72 9.03 -6.06 -11.81
N ASN A 73 9.23 -6.96 -10.84
CA ASN A 73 8.21 -7.33 -9.87
C ASN A 73 8.37 -6.46 -8.61
N SER A 74 7.50 -5.46 -8.49
CA SER A 74 7.42 -4.51 -7.38
C SER A 74 7.35 -5.19 -6.01
N GLU A 75 6.64 -6.32 -5.91
CA GLU A 75 6.51 -7.09 -4.67
C GLU A 75 7.87 -7.65 -4.22
N LYS A 76 8.62 -8.27 -5.12
CA LYS A 76 9.94 -8.83 -4.80
C LYS A 76 10.93 -7.75 -4.35
N ILE A 77 10.86 -6.59 -4.97
CA ILE A 77 11.73 -5.45 -4.70
C ILE A 77 11.44 -4.88 -3.32
N LEU A 78 10.17 -4.63 -3.02
CA LEU A 78 9.75 -4.18 -1.70
C LEU A 78 10.11 -5.22 -0.63
N LEU A 79 9.89 -6.50 -0.90
CA LEU A 79 10.20 -7.57 0.04
C LEU A 79 11.70 -7.64 0.34
N SER A 80 12.54 -7.44 -0.69
CA SER A 80 13.99 -7.37 -0.54
C SER A 80 14.42 -6.16 0.31
N TRP A 81 13.85 -4.98 0.04
CA TRP A 81 14.09 -3.78 0.84
C TRP A 81 13.68 -3.95 2.30
N VAL A 82 12.51 -4.54 2.57
CA VAL A 82 12.06 -4.81 3.94
C VAL A 82 13.04 -5.75 4.64
N ARG A 83 13.41 -6.88 4.01
CA ARG A 83 14.37 -7.84 4.57
C ARG A 83 15.72 -7.20 4.89
N GLN A 84 16.21 -6.33 4.00
CA GLN A 84 17.45 -5.61 4.22
C GLN A 84 17.34 -4.64 5.41
N SER A 85 16.21 -3.92 5.50
CA SER A 85 15.92 -2.97 6.58
C SER A 85 15.77 -3.66 7.93
N THR A 86 15.17 -4.85 7.96
CA THR A 86 14.91 -5.60 9.19
C THR A 86 16.03 -6.58 9.57
N ARG A 87 17.08 -6.72 8.75
CA ARG A 87 18.22 -7.63 9.00
C ARG A 87 18.84 -7.53 10.40
N PRO A 88 18.97 -6.33 11.02
CA PRO A 88 19.54 -6.21 12.37
C PRO A 88 18.66 -6.75 13.51
N TYR A 89 17.38 -7.05 13.25
CA TYR A 89 16.42 -7.46 14.27
C TYR A 89 16.19 -8.97 14.18
N SER A 90 16.86 -9.73 15.04
CA SER A 90 16.89 -11.19 15.00
C SER A 90 15.51 -11.85 15.16
N GLN A 91 14.56 -11.16 15.82
CA GLN A 91 13.18 -11.63 15.99
C GLN A 91 12.31 -11.44 14.74
N VAL A 92 12.80 -10.76 13.71
CA VAL A 92 12.01 -10.34 12.55
C VAL A 92 12.42 -11.12 11.31
N ASN A 93 11.48 -11.89 10.76
CA ASN A 93 11.65 -12.59 9.50
C ASN A 93 10.49 -12.32 8.56
N VAL A 94 10.72 -11.51 7.52
CA VAL A 94 9.69 -11.13 6.56
C VAL A 94 9.77 -12.02 5.32
N LEU A 95 8.71 -12.79 5.05
CA LEU A 95 8.61 -13.71 3.92
C LEU A 95 7.54 -13.30 2.91
N ASN A 96 6.54 -12.51 3.31
CA ASN A 96 5.42 -12.06 2.49
C ASN A 96 4.84 -10.73 3.02
N PHE A 97 3.82 -10.19 2.36
CA PHE A 97 3.06 -8.98 2.80
C PHE A 97 1.74 -9.31 3.53
N THR A 98 1.63 -10.51 4.09
CA THR A 98 0.45 -10.95 4.86
C THR A 98 0.88 -11.40 6.25
N THR A 99 1.11 -12.69 6.45
CA THR A 99 1.38 -13.30 7.76
C THR A 99 2.67 -12.85 8.43
N SER A 100 3.65 -12.37 7.67
CA SER A 100 4.90 -11.86 8.26
C SER A 100 4.76 -10.51 9.00
N TRP A 101 3.60 -9.86 8.90
CA TRP A 101 3.36 -8.53 9.47
C TRP A 101 2.37 -8.53 10.63
N THR A 102 1.66 -9.65 10.84
CA THR A 102 0.55 -9.74 11.80
C THR A 102 0.98 -9.67 13.26
N ASP A 103 2.26 -9.95 13.57
CA ASP A 103 2.80 -9.84 14.92
C ASP A 103 3.28 -8.42 15.30
N GLY A 104 3.20 -7.48 14.34
CA GLY A 104 3.59 -6.08 14.48
C GLY A 104 5.10 -5.80 14.54
N LEU A 105 5.98 -6.81 14.55
CA LEU A 105 7.42 -6.58 14.67
C LEU A 105 8.03 -5.99 13.40
N ALA A 106 7.58 -6.43 12.22
CA ALA A 106 8.09 -5.92 10.94
C ALA A 106 7.86 -4.40 10.79
N PHE A 107 6.68 -3.90 11.14
CA PHE A 107 6.36 -2.46 11.09
C PHE A 107 7.27 -1.66 12.02
N ASN A 108 7.41 -2.10 13.28
CA ASN A 108 8.28 -1.41 14.23
C ASN A 108 9.75 -1.47 13.81
N ALA A 109 10.23 -2.58 13.26
CA ALA A 109 11.61 -2.73 12.84
C ALA A 109 11.96 -1.77 11.69
N VAL A 110 11.06 -1.61 10.72
CA VAL A 110 11.22 -0.63 9.64
C VAL A 110 11.27 0.79 10.20
N LEU A 111 10.36 1.16 11.10
CA LEU A 111 10.37 2.50 11.73
C LEU A 111 11.65 2.75 12.53
N HIS A 112 12.04 1.82 13.40
CA HIS A 112 13.23 1.92 14.23
C HIS A 112 14.50 1.94 13.38
N ARG A 113 14.53 1.26 12.23
CA ARG A 113 15.69 1.31 11.32
C ARG A 113 15.91 2.72 10.76
N HIS A 114 14.83 3.45 10.47
CA HIS A 114 14.90 4.81 9.92
C HIS A 114 15.05 5.89 11.00
N LYS A 115 14.49 5.66 12.20
CA LYS A 115 14.67 6.52 13.37
C LYS A 115 14.93 5.69 14.63
N PRO A 116 16.19 5.26 14.88
CA PRO A 116 16.54 4.42 16.03
C PRO A 116 16.20 5.06 17.38
N ASP A 117 16.26 6.39 17.47
CA ASP A 117 16.01 7.11 18.73
C ASP A 117 14.51 7.29 19.05
N LEU A 118 13.61 6.83 18.18
CA LEU A 118 12.16 7.08 18.33
C LEU A 118 11.53 6.30 19.49
N PHE A 119 12.04 5.11 19.78
CA PHE A 119 11.59 4.23 20.86
C PHE A 119 12.61 3.13 21.14
N ASN A 120 12.50 2.48 22.30
CA ASN A 120 13.35 1.35 22.66
C ASN A 120 12.79 0.04 22.08
N TRP A 121 13.57 -0.63 21.23
CA TRP A 121 13.23 -1.93 20.62
C TRP A 121 12.89 -3.02 21.64
N ASP A 122 13.62 -3.12 22.75
CA ASP A 122 13.42 -4.18 23.76
C ASP A 122 12.05 -4.08 24.44
N ARG A 123 11.42 -2.90 24.43
CA ARG A 123 10.05 -2.72 24.91
C ARG A 123 9.05 -3.27 23.91
N VAL A 124 9.24 -3.01 22.62
CA VAL A 124 8.37 -3.49 21.54
C VAL A 124 8.32 -5.01 21.52
N VAL A 125 9.47 -5.68 21.68
CA VAL A 125 9.54 -7.16 21.70
C VAL A 125 8.71 -7.77 22.83
N LYS A 126 8.42 -7.04 23.91
CA LYS A 126 7.63 -7.54 25.05
C LYS A 126 6.13 -7.23 24.95
N MET A 127 5.72 -6.39 24.02
CA MET A 127 4.32 -6.05 23.78
C MET A 127 3.57 -7.19 23.08
N SER A 128 2.25 -7.21 23.22
CA SER A 128 1.37 -8.06 22.42
C SER A 128 1.32 -7.60 20.95
N PRO A 129 0.90 -8.47 20.01
CA PRO A 129 0.77 -8.10 18.59
C PRO A 129 -0.06 -6.83 18.34
N ILE A 130 -1.24 -6.72 18.96
CA ILE A 130 -2.14 -5.56 18.80
C ILE A 130 -1.45 -4.28 19.30
N GLU A 131 -0.80 -4.34 20.47
CA GLU A 131 -0.06 -3.19 21.01
C GLU A 131 1.09 -2.77 20.10
N ARG A 132 1.81 -3.72 19.48
CA ARG A 132 2.90 -3.42 18.53
C ARG A 132 2.38 -2.75 17.26
N LEU A 133 1.26 -3.23 16.72
CA LEU A 133 0.63 -2.66 15.52
C LEU A 133 0.17 -1.23 15.81
N GLU A 134 -0.59 -1.04 16.89
CA GLU A 134 -1.05 0.29 17.30
C GLU A 134 0.12 1.24 17.58
N HIS A 135 1.15 0.76 18.26
CA HIS A 135 2.36 1.53 18.51
C HIS A 135 3.03 1.98 17.20
N ALA A 136 3.23 1.06 16.25
CA ALA A 136 3.87 1.39 14.97
C ALA A 136 3.04 2.41 14.18
N PHE A 137 1.73 2.19 14.04
CA PHE A 137 0.85 3.06 13.27
C PHE A 137 0.75 4.45 13.90
N SER A 138 0.62 4.53 15.24
CA SER A 138 0.62 5.81 15.98
C SER A 138 1.93 6.58 15.83
N LYS A 139 3.08 5.89 15.94
CA LYS A 139 4.40 6.51 15.78
C LYS A 139 4.63 6.98 14.34
N ALA A 140 4.25 6.18 13.35
CA ALA A 140 4.35 6.55 11.93
C ALA A 140 3.52 7.80 11.62
N GLN A 141 2.28 7.87 12.11
CA GLN A 141 1.41 9.03 11.93
C GLN A 141 1.99 10.28 12.60
N THR A 142 2.32 10.18 13.89
CA THR A 142 2.73 11.34 14.70
C THR A 142 4.07 11.92 14.24
N TYR A 143 5.04 11.08 13.89
CA TYR A 143 6.43 11.52 13.67
C TYR A 143 6.88 11.51 12.21
N LEU A 144 6.13 10.85 11.32
CA LEU A 144 6.44 10.77 9.88
C LEU A 144 5.27 11.22 9.00
N GLY A 145 4.10 11.56 9.58
CA GLY A 145 2.93 12.00 8.81
C GLY A 145 2.29 10.89 7.98
N ILE A 146 2.57 9.61 8.27
CA ILE A 146 2.02 8.47 7.53
C ILE A 146 0.63 8.14 8.08
N GLU A 147 -0.39 8.24 7.23
CA GLU A 147 -1.78 7.97 7.61
C GLU A 147 -2.01 6.52 8.05
N LYS A 148 -2.88 6.33 9.05
CA LYS A 148 -3.28 5.01 9.54
C LYS A 148 -4.33 4.39 8.62
N LEU A 149 -3.88 3.67 7.60
CA LEU A 149 -4.77 2.97 6.66
C LEU A 149 -5.23 1.59 7.16
N LEU A 150 -4.59 1.06 8.21
CA LEU A 150 -4.85 -0.26 8.78
C LEU A 150 -5.30 -0.13 10.23
N ASP A 151 -6.24 -1.00 10.61
CA ASP A 151 -6.61 -1.22 12.00
C ASP A 151 -5.77 -2.37 12.59
N PRO A 152 -5.32 -2.29 13.86
CA PRO A 152 -4.69 -3.41 14.56
C PRO A 152 -5.55 -4.67 14.75
N GLU A 153 -6.89 -4.58 14.66
CA GLU A 153 -7.84 -5.70 14.81
C GLU A 153 -7.98 -6.62 13.58
#